data_AF-A0A6P9AZT9-F1
#
_entry.id   AF-A0A6P9AZT9-F1
#
_cell.length_a   1.000
_cell.length_b   1.000
_cell.length_c   1.000
_cell.angle_alpha   90.00
_cell.angle_beta   90.00
_cell.angle_gamma   90.00
#
_symmetry.space_group_name_H-M   'P 1'
#
loop_
_entity.id
_entity.type
_entity.pdbx_description
1 polymer ?
#
loop_
_entity_poly.entity_id
_entity_poly.type
_entity_poly.pdbx_seq_one_letter_code
_entity_poly.pdbx_strand_id
1 'polypeptide(L)'
;VLSLQGVIFSETAVAHYKGGENLFKSYIKGIPAKRLGLPEEVSALVCFLLSPAASFITGETVKVDGGQSLYSCYWDIPDHDRWPPAPDGHNAKALRSMLSGKPKSKL
;
A
#
# COMPACT_ATOMS: atom_id res chain seq x y z
N VAL A 1 -15.69 -9.68 1.15
CA VAL A 1 -15.15 -8.72 0.16
C VAL A 1 -14.16 -7.81 0.89
N LEU A 2 -12.85 -8.07 0.71
CA LEU A 2 -11.71 -7.33 1.29
C LEU A 2 -11.81 -6.96 2.79
N SER A 3 -11.63 -7.91 3.71
CA SER A 3 -11.79 -7.61 5.14
C SER A 3 -10.60 -6.88 5.79
N LEU A 4 -9.41 -6.86 5.20
CA LEU A 4 -8.26 -6.10 5.70
C LEU A 4 -7.33 -5.72 4.53
N GLN A 5 -7.35 -4.45 4.15
CA GLN A 5 -6.30 -3.89 3.28
C GLN A 5 -5.07 -3.66 4.16
N GLY A 6 -3.87 -3.92 3.63
CA GLY A 6 -2.66 -3.45 4.31
C GLY A 6 -2.57 -1.93 4.31
N VAL A 7 -1.42 -1.39 4.68
CA VAL A 7 -1.23 0.07 4.65
C VAL A 7 -1.09 0.55 3.20
N ILE A 8 -2.18 1.11 2.67
CA ILE A 8 -2.27 1.68 1.33
C ILE A 8 -2.18 3.21 1.41
N PHE A 9 -1.17 3.77 0.77
CA PHE A 9 -1.00 5.22 0.68
C PHE A 9 -1.96 5.82 -0.34
N SER A 10 -2.66 6.89 0.01
CA SER A 10 -3.29 7.78 -0.97
C SER A 10 -3.06 9.23 -0.59
N GLU A 11 -2.95 10.10 -1.59
CA GLU A 11 -2.75 11.53 -1.34
C GLU A 11 -3.90 12.12 -0.50
N THR A 12 -5.13 11.69 -0.78
CA THR A 12 -6.32 12.12 -0.07
C THR A 12 -6.31 11.65 1.38
N ALA A 13 -5.90 10.41 1.66
CA ALA A 13 -5.80 9.90 3.02
C ALA A 13 -4.79 10.72 3.84
N VAL A 14 -3.58 10.92 3.29
CA VAL A 14 -2.53 11.68 3.99
C VAL A 14 -2.94 13.11 4.30
N ALA A 15 -3.70 13.76 3.42
CA ALA A 15 -4.19 15.11 3.62
C ALA A 15 -5.20 15.24 4.78
N HIS A 16 -5.97 14.19 5.08
CA HIS A 16 -7.05 14.24 6.09
C HIS A 16 -6.64 13.65 7.45
N TYR A 17 -5.61 12.80 7.50
CA TYR A 17 -5.10 12.28 8.77
C TYR A 17 -4.19 13.28 9.48
N LYS A 18 -4.43 13.49 10.78
CA LYS A 18 -3.53 14.29 11.64
C LYS A 18 -2.14 13.67 11.66
N GLY A 19 -1.14 14.41 11.21
CA GLY A 19 0.23 13.90 11.10
C GLY A 19 0.39 12.80 10.04
N GLY A 20 -0.46 12.78 9.01
CA GLY A 20 -0.55 11.72 8.00
C GLY A 20 0.80 11.30 7.43
N GLU A 21 1.68 12.25 7.05
CA GLU A 21 2.97 11.89 6.48
C GLU A 21 3.84 11.04 7.42
N ASN A 22 3.96 11.45 8.69
CA ASN A 22 4.74 10.72 9.68
C ASN A 22 4.08 9.40 10.06
N LEU A 23 2.75 9.37 10.09
CA LEU A 23 1.98 8.17 10.34
C LEU A 23 2.23 7.11 9.27
N PHE A 24 2.11 7.47 7.98
CA PHE A 24 2.35 6.53 6.89
C PHE A 24 3.83 6.09 6.82
N LYS A 25 4.78 7.00 7.07
CA LYS A 25 6.21 6.65 7.14
C LYS A 25 6.51 5.63 8.25
N SER A 26 5.85 5.74 9.41
CA SER A 26 6.12 4.85 10.54
C SER A 26 5.68 3.41 10.27
N TYR A 27 4.62 3.20 9.47
CA TYR A 27 4.12 1.88 9.14
C TYR A 27 5.05 1.03 8.27
N ILE A 28 5.93 1.65 7.48
CA ILE A 28 6.81 0.95 6.52
C ILE A 28 7.62 -0.16 7.21
N LYS A 29 8.10 0.08 8.43
CA LYS A 29 8.89 -0.90 9.20
C LYS A 29 8.15 -2.20 9.47
N GLY A 30 6.83 -2.12 9.66
CA GLY A 30 5.94 -3.25 9.94
C GLY A 30 5.48 -4.01 8.70
N ILE A 31 5.99 -3.68 7.50
CA ILE A 31 5.60 -4.32 6.24
C ILE A 31 6.82 -5.09 5.70
N PRO A 32 6.74 -6.42 5.51
CA PRO A 32 7.81 -7.20 4.90
C PRO A 32 8.30 -6.68 3.54
N ALA A 33 7.40 -6.15 2.71
CA ALA A 33 7.76 -5.51 1.44
C ALA A 33 8.58 -4.20 1.58
N LYS A 34 8.67 -3.64 2.79
CA LYS A 34 9.39 -2.39 3.12
C LYS A 34 8.99 -1.17 2.28
N ARG A 35 7.75 -1.17 1.79
CA ARG A 35 7.12 -0.01 1.14
C ARG A 35 5.62 0.03 1.43
N LEU A 36 5.03 1.20 1.22
CA LEU A 36 3.58 1.37 1.23
C LEU A 36 2.99 0.77 -0.05
N GLY A 37 1.79 0.20 0.06
CA GLY A 37 1.00 -0.18 -1.10
C GLY A 37 0.34 1.04 -1.74
N LEU A 38 -0.06 0.92 -3.01
CA LEU A 38 -0.84 1.94 -3.72
C LEU A 38 -2.25 1.47 -4.07
N PRO A 39 -3.24 2.37 -4.23
CA PRO A 39 -4.62 2.01 -4.57
C PRO A 39 -4.70 1.23 -5.88
N GLU A 40 -3.80 1.51 -6.83
CA GLU A 40 -3.68 0.82 -8.10
C GLU A 40 -3.34 -0.68 -7.94
N GLU A 41 -2.63 -1.07 -6.88
CA GLU A 41 -2.33 -2.48 -6.58
C GLU A 41 -3.56 -3.23 -6.03
N VAL A 42 -4.45 -2.51 -5.34
CA VAL A 42 -5.72 -3.06 -4.85
C VAL A 42 -6.75 -3.15 -5.97
N SER A 43 -6.86 -2.10 -6.79
CA SER A 43 -7.85 -2.05 -7.88
C SER A 43 -7.61 -3.13 -8.94
N ALA A 44 -6.35 -3.46 -9.23
CA ALA A 44 -6.01 -4.54 -10.15
C ALA A 44 -6.63 -5.89 -9.74
N LEU A 45 -6.53 -6.25 -8.46
CA LEU A 45 -7.14 -7.47 -7.93
C LEU A 45 -8.67 -7.41 -7.96
N VAL A 46 -9.24 -6.25 -7.60
CA VAL A 46 -10.70 -6.03 -7.67
C VAL A 46 -11.21 -6.24 -9.09
N CYS A 47 -10.55 -5.64 -10.09
CA CYS A 47 -10.90 -5.82 -11.50
C CYS A 47 -10.81 -7.28 -11.94
N PHE A 48 -9.78 -8.02 -11.50
CA PHE A 48 -9.67 -9.45 -11.77
C PHE A 48 -10.86 -10.24 -11.18
N LEU A 49 -11.18 -10.02 -9.90
CA LEU A 49 -12.26 -10.73 -9.21
C LEU A 49 -13.66 -10.42 -9.79
N LEU A 50 -13.85 -9.24 -10.39
CA LEU A 50 -15.08 -8.87 -11.08
C LEU A 50 -15.14 -9.34 -12.53
N SER A 51 -14.03 -9.83 -13.07
CA SER A 51 -13.96 -10.30 -14.46
C SER A 51 -14.43 -11.76 -14.60
N PRO A 52 -14.75 -12.22 -15.82
CA PRO A 52 -15.04 -13.64 -16.08
C PRO A 52 -13.90 -14.60 -15.71
N ALA A 53 -12.65 -14.11 -15.56
CA ALA A 53 -11.52 -14.93 -15.14
C ALA A 53 -11.66 -15.48 -13.72
N ALA A 54 -12.53 -14.88 -12.89
CA ALA A 54 -12.82 -15.31 -11.53
C ALA A 54 -14.17 -16.06 -11.40
N SER A 55 -14.69 -16.63 -12.50
CA SER A 55 -16.04 -17.23 -12.57
C SER A 55 -16.34 -18.33 -11.55
N PHE A 56 -15.32 -18.95 -10.95
CA PHE A 56 -15.45 -19.99 -9.93
C PHE A 56 -14.82 -19.61 -8.58
N ILE A 57 -14.53 -18.32 -8.37
CA ILE A 57 -13.99 -17.80 -7.11
C ILE A 57 -15.10 -17.07 -6.37
N THR A 58 -15.51 -17.59 -5.21
CA THR A 58 -16.53 -16.99 -4.35
C THR A 58 -16.25 -17.33 -2.89
N GLY A 59 -16.75 -16.53 -1.94
CA GLY A 59 -16.53 -16.72 -0.51
C GLY A 59 -15.12 -16.38 0.00
N GLU A 60 -14.20 -16.02 -0.90
CA GLU A 60 -12.80 -15.80 -0.59
C GLU A 60 -12.47 -14.39 -0.10
N THR A 61 -11.40 -14.30 0.68
CA THR A 61 -10.78 -13.03 1.08
C THR A 61 -9.29 -13.06 0.77
N VAL A 62 -8.89 -12.22 -0.18
CA VAL A 62 -7.49 -12.08 -0.58
C VAL A 62 -6.90 -10.82 0.08
N LYS A 63 -5.75 -10.97 0.73
CA LYS A 63 -5.05 -9.86 1.37
C LYS A 63 -4.08 -9.20 0.40
N VAL A 64 -4.11 -7.86 0.35
CA VAL A 64 -3.18 -7.03 -0.40
C VAL A 64 -2.46 -6.15 0.61
N ASP A 65 -1.39 -6.69 1.21
CA ASP A 65 -0.79 -6.09 2.41
C ASP A 65 0.75 -6.16 2.47
N GLY A 66 1.42 -6.62 1.40
CA GLY A 66 2.88 -6.76 1.39
C GLY A 66 3.42 -7.71 2.47
N GLY A 67 2.60 -8.65 2.94
CA GLY A 67 2.93 -9.62 3.99
C GLY A 67 2.66 -9.12 5.42
N GLN A 68 2.12 -7.91 5.58
CA GLN A 68 1.96 -7.26 6.89
C GLN A 68 1.17 -8.12 7.88
N SER A 69 0.08 -8.76 7.47
CA SER A 69 -0.74 -9.57 8.39
C SER A 69 -0.09 -10.86 8.87
N LEU A 70 1.03 -11.27 8.26
CA LEU A 70 1.82 -12.43 8.66
C LEU A 70 3.09 -12.01 9.40
N TYR A 71 3.35 -10.72 9.55
CA TYR A 71 4.56 -10.21 10.18
C TYR A 71 4.45 -10.26 11.70
N SER A 72 5.24 -11.15 12.31
CA SER A 72 5.25 -11.41 13.75
C SER A 72 6.50 -10.84 14.40
N CYS A 73 6.42 -10.50 15.69
CA CYS A 73 7.53 -9.96 16.48
C CYS A 73 8.71 -10.94 16.70
N TYR A 74 8.55 -12.21 16.36
CA TYR A 74 9.60 -13.23 16.49
C TYR A 74 10.59 -13.28 15.32
N TRP A 75 10.27 -12.62 14.20
CA TRP A 75 11.11 -12.64 13.01
C TRP A 75 11.23 -11.24 12.43
N ASP A 76 12.44 -10.66 12.50
CA ASP A 76 12.69 -9.33 11.94
C ASP A 76 13.24 -9.44 10.52
N ILE A 77 12.56 -8.78 9.59
CA ILE A 77 13.00 -8.66 8.20
C ILE A 77 13.78 -7.35 8.09
N PRO A 78 15.08 -7.37 7.75
CA PRO A 78 15.87 -6.15 7.56
C PRO A 78 15.27 -5.24 6.50
N ASP A 79 15.57 -3.95 6.61
CA ASP A 79 15.16 -2.97 5.61
C ASP A 79 15.75 -3.30 4.22
N HIS A 80 14.98 -3.06 3.16
CA HIS A 80 15.40 -3.37 1.79
C HIS A 80 14.56 -2.72 0.69
N ASP A 81 15.16 -2.52 -0.48
CA ASP A 81 14.48 -2.05 -1.70
C ASP A 81 14.32 -3.14 -2.77
N ARG A 82 14.32 -4.42 -2.36
CA ARG A 82 14.28 -5.56 -3.29
C ARG A 82 12.88 -5.91 -3.82
N TRP A 83 11.83 -5.34 -3.23
CA TRP A 83 10.46 -5.62 -3.66
C TRP A 83 10.15 -4.91 -4.99
N PRO A 84 9.33 -5.49 -5.89
CA PRO A 84 8.97 -4.84 -7.15
C PRO A 84 8.43 -3.42 -6.94
N PRO A 85 8.80 -2.47 -7.83
CA PRO A 85 8.37 -1.09 -7.73
C PRO A 85 6.84 -1.02 -7.86
N ALA A 86 6.25 -0.04 -7.17
CA ALA A 86 4.83 0.22 -7.30
C ALA A 86 4.48 0.73 -8.72
N PRO A 87 3.27 0.45 -9.23
CA PRO A 87 2.81 0.98 -10.52
C PRO A 87 2.92 2.51 -10.59
N ASP A 88 3.15 3.04 -11.79
CA ASP A 88 3.11 4.48 -12.00
C ASP A 88 1.68 5.03 -11.92
N GLY A 89 1.53 6.25 -11.40
CA GLY A 89 0.22 6.87 -11.18
C GLY A 89 0.29 8.16 -10.39
N HIS A 90 -0.86 8.78 -10.15
CA HIS A 90 -0.95 10.01 -9.35
C HIS A 90 -0.51 9.77 -7.90
N ASN A 91 -0.98 8.69 -7.26
CA ASN A 91 -0.57 8.32 -5.91
C ASN A 91 0.92 7.98 -5.84
N ALA A 92 1.48 7.31 -6.85
CA ALA A 92 2.91 7.03 -6.92
C ALA A 92 3.76 8.31 -6.92
N LYS A 93 3.35 9.32 -7.72
CA LYS A 93 4.02 10.63 -7.75
C LYS A 93 3.91 11.36 -6.41
N ALA A 94 2.72 11.37 -5.81
CA ALA A 94 2.48 11.98 -4.50
C ALA A 94 3.31 11.29 -3.40
N LEU A 95 3.39 9.96 -3.41
CA LEU A 95 4.21 9.17 -2.47
C LEU A 95 5.70 9.51 -2.61
N ARG A 96 6.22 9.54 -3.84
CA ARG A 96 7.62 9.93 -4.11
C ARG A 96 7.91 11.33 -3.58
N SER A 97 6.99 12.29 -3.77
CA SER A 97 7.11 13.64 -3.22
C SER A 97 7.16 13.63 -1.69
N MET A 98 6.24 12.92 -1.03
CA MET A 98 6.16 12.81 0.43
C MET A 98 7.43 12.19 1.05
N LEU A 99 7.96 11.13 0.43
CA LEU A 99 9.17 10.46 0.89
C LEU A 99 10.42 11.32 0.69
N SER A 100 10.51 12.06 -0.43
CA SER A 100 11.62 12.96 -0.71
C SER A 100 11.67 14.22 0.18
N GLY A 101 10.62 14.48 0.97
CA GLY A 101 10.52 15.68 1.83
C GLY A 101 10.38 16.99 1.06
N LYS A 102 10.10 16.95 -0.25
CA LYS A 102 9.89 18.16 -1.05
C LYS A 102 8.54 18.80 -0.68
N PRO A 103 8.51 20.10 -0.30
CA PRO A 103 7.27 20.77 0.00
C PRO A 103 6.36 20.79 -1.22
N LYS A 104 5.06 20.53 -1.04
CA LYS A 104 4.06 20.69 -2.10
C LYS A 104 4.11 22.14 -2.58
N SER A 105 4.37 22.35 -3.87
CA SER A 105 4.25 23.65 -4.51
C SER A 105 2.82 24.14 -4.33
N LYS A 106 2.66 25.22 -3.55
CA LYS A 106 1.39 25.95 -3.49
C LYS A 106 1.32 26.77 -4.78
N LEU A 107 0.47 26.32 -5.71
CA LEU A 107 -0.15 27.22 -6.68
C LEU A 107 -1.27 27.98 -5.96
#